data_AF-A0A2R6ILL9-F1
#
_entry.id   AF-A0A2R6ILL9-F1
#
_cell.length_a   1.000
_cell.length_b   1.000
_cell.length_c   1.000
_cell.angle_alpha   90.00
_cell.angle_beta   90.00
_cell.angle_gamma   90.00
#
_symmetry.space_group_name_H-M   'P 1'
#
loop_
_entity.id
_entity.type
_entity.pdbx_description
1 polymer ?
#
loop_
_entity_poly.entity_id
_entity_poly.type
_entity_poly.pdbx_seq_one_letter_code
_entity_poly.pdbx_strand_id
1 'polypeptide(L)'
;MGYECPVCEDPQADGHHLANHLAFTATLGDDDHAAWLDETVPGWADADPADLAAAVTDYADETEFPQVFEGTTGGGGHAHDHGHDHSRDGKRGRDAVAPGGVADVENALGGDADVESVLAEARELTRQRRTEGDEKRDGGADDGPGDGTDGGHTDDGEANDDTTGDGGESGGPGDGGDADDGT
;
A
#
# COMPACT_ATOMS: atom_id res chain seq x y z
N MET A 1 -6.09 12.64 1.47
CA MET A 1 -6.58 13.14 0.15
C MET A 1 -5.79 12.38 -0.87
N GLY A 2 -6.45 11.76 -1.85
CA GLY A 2 -5.75 11.05 -2.92
C GLY A 2 -5.26 12.02 -3.98
N TYR A 3 -4.28 11.58 -4.78
CA TYR A 3 -3.72 12.38 -5.87
C TYR A 3 -3.59 11.54 -7.12
N GLU A 4 -3.83 12.13 -8.27
CA GLU A 4 -3.66 11.47 -9.55
C GLU A 4 -2.22 11.59 -10.04
N CYS A 5 -1.64 10.50 -10.55
CA CYS A 5 -0.32 10.55 -11.15
C CYS A 5 -0.35 11.41 -12.43
N PRO A 6 0.44 12.48 -12.56
CA PRO A 6 0.41 13.36 -13.73
C PRO A 6 0.95 12.72 -15.03
N VAL A 7 1.51 11.51 -14.95
CA VAL A 7 2.09 10.79 -16.08
C VAL A 7 1.14 9.70 -16.60
N CYS A 8 0.61 8.85 -15.72
CA CYS A 8 -0.23 7.71 -16.09
C CYS A 8 -1.70 7.82 -15.66
N GLU A 9 -2.08 8.93 -15.01
CA GLU A 9 -3.45 9.20 -14.54
C GLU A 9 -3.95 8.19 -13.47
N ASP A 10 -3.06 7.37 -12.90
CA ASP A 10 -3.44 6.40 -11.86
C ASP A 10 -3.64 7.12 -10.51
N PRO A 11 -4.81 6.94 -9.85
CA PRO A 11 -5.07 7.53 -8.55
C PRO A 11 -4.18 6.87 -7.48
N GLN A 12 -3.65 7.69 -6.57
CA GLN A 12 -2.79 7.30 -5.45
C GLN A 12 -3.45 7.71 -4.12
N ALA A 13 -3.23 6.92 -3.07
CA ALA A 13 -3.96 7.06 -1.81
C ALA A 13 -3.65 8.38 -1.07
N ASP A 14 -2.41 8.85 -1.16
CA ASP A 14 -1.93 10.11 -0.61
C ASP A 14 -0.66 10.58 -1.34
N GLY A 15 -0.17 11.78 -0.98
CA GLY A 15 1.02 12.36 -1.60
C GLY A 15 2.30 11.52 -1.42
N HIS A 16 2.40 10.75 -0.33
CA HIS A 16 3.53 9.86 -0.11
C HIS A 16 3.47 8.63 -1.01
N HIS A 17 2.27 8.07 -1.24
CA HIS A 17 2.08 7.02 -2.24
C HIS A 17 2.36 7.52 -3.66
N LEU A 18 1.95 8.75 -3.98
CA LEU A 18 2.28 9.39 -5.25
C LEU A 18 3.79 9.54 -5.45
N ALA A 19 4.50 10.08 -4.46
CA ALA A 19 5.96 10.23 -4.50
C ALA A 19 6.66 8.87 -4.73
N ASN A 20 6.26 7.85 -3.97
CA ASN A 20 6.81 6.51 -4.12
C ASN A 20 6.49 5.90 -5.49
N HIS A 21 5.25 6.04 -5.98
CA HIS A 21 4.84 5.56 -7.29
C HIS A 21 5.76 6.13 -8.37
N LEU A 22 5.90 7.46 -8.43
CA LEU A 22 6.74 8.18 -9.39
C LEU A 22 8.22 7.76 -9.29
N ALA A 23 8.78 7.73 -8.07
CA ALA A 23 10.19 7.40 -7.87
C ALA A 23 10.51 5.96 -8.24
N PHE A 24 9.66 4.99 -7.85
CA PHE A 24 9.87 3.58 -8.18
C PHE A 24 9.69 3.30 -9.67
N THR A 25 8.66 3.85 -10.32
CA THR A 25 8.46 3.63 -11.77
C THR A 25 9.59 4.23 -12.59
N ALA A 26 10.03 5.44 -12.26
CA ALA A 26 11.20 6.05 -12.88
C ALA A 26 12.47 5.21 -12.67
N THR A 27 12.71 4.73 -11.45
CA THR A 27 13.88 3.89 -11.13
C THR A 27 13.84 2.53 -11.84
N LEU A 28 12.65 1.97 -12.07
CA LEU A 28 12.46 0.71 -12.79
C LEU A 28 12.61 0.85 -14.32
N GLY A 29 12.85 2.07 -14.82
CA GLY A 29 13.14 2.35 -16.22
C GLY A 29 11.93 2.78 -17.03
N ASP A 30 10.89 3.32 -16.39
CA ASP A 30 9.85 4.04 -17.12
C ASP A 30 10.35 5.45 -17.47
N ASP A 31 10.69 5.63 -18.75
CA ASP A 31 11.30 6.86 -19.26
C ASP A 31 10.36 8.08 -19.14
N ASP A 32 9.04 7.88 -19.23
CA ASP A 32 8.07 8.97 -19.14
C ASP A 32 8.01 9.51 -17.69
N HIS A 33 8.00 8.62 -16.70
CA HIS A 33 8.07 9.01 -15.28
C HIS A 33 9.41 9.65 -14.92
N ALA A 34 10.51 9.10 -15.42
CA ALA A 34 11.84 9.65 -15.18
C ALA A 34 12.00 11.04 -15.81
N ALA A 35 11.58 11.22 -17.07
CA ALA A 35 11.66 12.51 -17.76
C ALA A 35 10.79 13.58 -17.08
N TRP A 36 9.59 13.21 -16.66
CA TRP A 36 8.71 14.13 -15.92
C TRP A 36 9.35 14.55 -14.60
N LEU A 37 9.91 13.62 -13.83
CA LEU A 37 10.59 13.96 -12.57
C LEU A 37 11.83 14.82 -12.78
N ASP A 38 12.66 14.53 -13.78
CA ASP A 38 13.85 15.33 -14.11
C ASP A 38 13.52 16.76 -14.53
N GLU A 39 12.39 16.97 -15.22
CA GLU A 39 11.94 18.31 -15.63
C GLU A 39 11.29 19.08 -14.48
N THR A 40 10.46 18.41 -13.67
CA THR A 40 9.55 19.08 -12.73
C THR A 40 10.14 19.18 -11.32
N VAL A 41 10.89 18.16 -10.89
CA VAL A 41 11.49 18.06 -9.55
C VAL A 41 12.96 17.67 -9.67
N PRO A 42 13.85 18.60 -10.08
CA PRO A 42 15.26 18.30 -10.22
C PRO A 42 15.88 17.88 -8.89
N GLY A 43 16.63 16.77 -8.89
CA GLY A 43 17.21 16.19 -7.68
C GLY A 43 16.27 15.26 -6.90
N TRP A 44 15.13 14.86 -7.48
CA TRP A 44 14.19 13.91 -6.88
C TRP A 44 14.85 12.60 -6.41
N ALA A 45 15.90 12.15 -7.10
CA ALA A 45 16.59 10.90 -6.80
C ALA A 45 17.30 10.90 -5.43
N ASP A 46 17.68 12.09 -4.93
CA ASP A 46 18.30 12.29 -3.62
C ASP A 46 17.30 12.78 -2.56
N ALA A 47 16.05 13.06 -2.96
CA ALA A 47 15.02 13.59 -2.07
C ALA A 47 14.42 12.48 -1.20
N ASP A 48 14.18 12.80 0.07
CA ASP A 48 13.40 11.92 0.93
C ASP A 48 11.93 11.86 0.48
N PRO A 49 11.21 10.76 0.72
CA PRO A 49 9.84 10.59 0.23
C PRO A 49 8.86 11.68 0.69
N ALA A 50 9.08 12.27 1.86
CA ALA A 50 8.23 13.35 2.38
C ALA A 50 8.46 14.67 1.63
N ASP A 51 9.73 14.99 1.34
CA ASP A 51 10.09 16.19 0.57
C ASP A 51 9.65 16.05 -0.89
N LEU A 52 9.83 14.85 -1.46
CA LEU A 52 9.33 14.54 -2.79
C LEU A 52 7.80 14.63 -2.84
N ALA A 53 7.09 14.10 -1.84
CA ALA A 53 5.63 14.21 -1.74
C ALA A 53 5.18 15.67 -1.75
N ALA A 54 5.79 16.53 -0.93
CA ALA A 54 5.45 17.95 -0.90
C ALA A 54 5.66 18.62 -2.26
N ALA A 55 6.76 18.29 -2.96
CA ALA A 55 7.05 18.84 -4.28
C ALA A 55 6.08 18.36 -5.37
N VAL A 56 5.76 17.06 -5.42
CA VAL A 56 4.93 16.49 -6.50
C VAL A 56 3.45 16.79 -6.33
N THR A 57 2.96 16.97 -5.09
CA THR A 57 1.54 17.29 -4.86
C THR A 57 1.13 18.66 -5.39
N ASP A 58 2.08 19.59 -5.58
CA ASP A 58 1.79 20.89 -6.20
C ASP A 58 1.45 20.77 -7.70
N TYR A 59 1.82 19.65 -8.33
CA TYR A 59 1.61 19.38 -9.77
C TYR A 59 0.56 18.29 -10.04
N ALA A 60 0.05 17.65 -8.99
CA ALA A 60 -0.89 16.54 -9.11
C ALA A 60 -2.30 16.98 -8.73
N ASP A 61 -3.27 16.57 -9.54
CA ASP A 61 -4.68 16.82 -9.24
C ASP A 61 -5.15 15.98 -8.04
N GLU A 62 -5.89 16.62 -7.13
CA GLU A 62 -6.53 15.93 -6.01
C GLU A 62 -7.69 15.06 -6.52
N THR A 63 -7.70 13.79 -6.14
CA THR A 63 -8.71 12.81 -6.58
C THR A 63 -9.16 11.87 -5.46
N GLU A 64 -10.31 11.24 -5.66
CA GLU A 64 -10.84 10.25 -4.73
C GLU A 64 -10.18 8.89 -4.99
N PHE A 65 -9.46 8.35 -4.01
CA PHE A 65 -8.86 7.02 -4.16
C PHE A 65 -9.91 5.91 -3.93
N PRO A 66 -10.15 5.02 -4.91
CA PRO A 66 -11.17 3.99 -4.81
C PRO A 66 -10.84 2.98 -3.69
N GLN A 67 -11.64 3.01 -2.62
CA GLN A 67 -11.51 2.09 -1.49
C GLN A 67 -12.13 0.72 -1.85
N VAL A 68 -11.38 -0.14 -2.53
CA VAL A 68 -11.79 -1.53 -2.78
C VAL A 68 -11.49 -2.41 -1.57
N PHE A 69 -12.51 -2.65 -0.75
CA PHE A 69 -12.42 -3.65 0.32
C PHE A 69 -12.40 -5.06 -0.28
N GLU A 70 -11.51 -5.92 0.23
CA GLU A 70 -11.35 -7.33 -0.17
C GLU A 70 -12.65 -8.17 -0.07
N GLY A 71 -13.70 -7.64 0.58
CA GLY A 71 -15.04 -8.25 0.69
C GLY A 71 -16.17 -7.65 -0.17
N THR A 72 -15.95 -6.59 -0.97
CA THR A 72 -17.03 -5.89 -1.71
C THR A 72 -17.12 -6.21 -3.20
N THR A 73 -16.34 -7.16 -3.71
CA THR A 73 -16.47 -7.67 -5.09
C THR A 73 -17.76 -8.46 -5.33
N GLY A 74 -18.58 -8.65 -4.29
CA GLY A 74 -19.93 -9.21 -4.36
C GLY A 74 -21.05 -8.17 -4.20
N GLY A 75 -21.14 -7.17 -5.08
CA GLY A 75 -22.35 -6.32 -5.09
C GLY A 75 -22.23 -4.97 -5.77
N GLY A 76 -22.38 -4.94 -7.09
CA GLY A 76 -23.04 -3.85 -7.81
C GLY A 76 -22.32 -2.51 -7.93
N GLY A 77 -21.73 -2.29 -9.11
CA GLY A 77 -22.00 -1.06 -9.86
C GLY A 77 -20.91 0.02 -9.91
N HIS A 78 -19.78 -0.26 -10.54
CA HIS A 78 -19.11 0.73 -11.40
C HIS A 78 -18.62 0.02 -12.67
N ALA A 79 -19.41 0.14 -13.73
CA ALA A 79 -18.99 -0.25 -15.06
C ALA A 79 -18.05 0.82 -15.60
N HIS A 80 -16.76 0.51 -15.67
CA HIS A 80 -15.90 1.17 -16.66
C HIS A 80 -16.36 0.69 -18.03
N ASP A 81 -17.06 1.58 -18.74
CA ASP A 81 -17.48 1.39 -20.13
C ASP A 81 -16.25 1.36 -21.04
N HIS A 82 -15.60 0.20 -21.13
CA HIS A 82 -14.75 -0.11 -22.27
C HIS A 82 -15.65 -0.70 -23.35
N GLY A 83 -16.21 0.17 -24.19
CA GLY A 83 -16.97 -0.21 -25.36
C GLY A 83 -16.15 -1.06 -26.33
N HIS A 84 -16.23 -2.38 -26.18
CA HIS A 84 -15.77 -3.33 -27.19
C HIS A 84 -17.00 -3.77 -28.01
N ASP A 85 -17.28 -3.04 -29.09
CA ASP A 85 -18.27 -3.45 -30.09
C ASP A 85 -17.78 -4.73 -30.77
N HIS A 86 -18.45 -5.84 -30.45
CA HIS A 86 -18.39 -7.08 -31.21
C HIS A 86 -19.81 -7.48 -31.60
N SER A 87 -20.40 -6.70 -32.50
CA SER A 87 -21.52 -7.16 -33.30
C SER A 87 -21.06 -8.26 -34.25
N ARG A 88 -21.15 -9.54 -33.84
CA ARG A 88 -21.32 -10.69 -34.75
C ARG A 88 -22.15 -11.81 -34.12
N ASP A 89 -23.27 -12.06 -34.79
CA ASP A 89 -24.10 -13.27 -34.79
C ASP A 89 -23.41 -14.58 -34.40
N GLY A 90 -24.09 -15.38 -33.56
CA GLY A 90 -23.90 -16.83 -33.55
C GLY A 90 -24.21 -17.53 -32.24
N LYS A 91 -25.42 -18.09 -32.13
CA LYS A 91 -25.80 -19.11 -31.11
C LYS A 91 -24.68 -20.16 -30.94
N ARG A 92 -24.23 -20.42 -29.71
CA ARG A 92 -24.26 -21.73 -29.00
C ARG A 92 -24.01 -21.49 -27.50
N GLY A 93 -24.89 -22.02 -26.65
CA GLY A 93 -24.72 -21.91 -25.19
C GLY A 93 -23.60 -22.79 -24.67
N ARG A 94 -22.93 -22.32 -23.62
CA ARG A 94 -22.30 -23.17 -22.61
C ARG A 94 -22.08 -22.36 -21.33
N ASP A 95 -22.81 -22.77 -20.30
CA ASP A 95 -22.52 -22.63 -18.87
C ASP A 95 -22.08 -21.25 -18.35
N ALA A 96 -23.07 -20.50 -17.86
CA ALA A 96 -22.84 -19.46 -16.88
C ALA A 96 -22.20 -20.09 -15.63
N VAL A 97 -20.89 -19.92 -15.49
CA VAL A 97 -20.19 -20.25 -14.25
C VAL A 97 -20.68 -19.24 -13.20
N ALA A 98 -21.52 -19.69 -12.27
CA ALA A 98 -21.94 -18.87 -11.15
C ALA A 98 -20.71 -18.52 -10.29
N PRO A 99 -20.59 -17.28 -9.78
CA PRO A 99 -19.53 -16.94 -8.83
C PRO A 99 -19.75 -17.76 -7.54
N GLY A 100 -18.87 -18.73 -7.30
CA GLY A 100 -18.95 -19.66 -6.17
C GLY A 100 -19.13 -21.14 -6.53
N GLY A 101 -19.27 -21.49 -7.82
CA GLY A 101 -19.18 -22.88 -8.26
C GLY A 101 -17.71 -23.33 -8.27
N VAL A 102 -17.32 -24.26 -7.39
CA VAL A 102 -16.04 -24.95 -7.55
C VAL A 102 -16.04 -25.58 -8.95
N ALA A 103 -15.14 -25.13 -9.81
CA ALA A 103 -14.95 -25.78 -11.10
C ALA A 103 -14.71 -27.26 -10.83
N ASP A 104 -15.43 -28.12 -11.54
CA ASP A 104 -15.24 -29.57 -11.47
C ASP A 104 -13.74 -29.86 -11.65
N VAL A 105 -13.07 -30.28 -10.59
CA VAL A 105 -11.60 -30.36 -10.52
C VAL A 105 -11.06 -31.29 -11.60
N GLU A 106 -11.82 -32.33 -11.95
CA GLU A 106 -11.53 -33.24 -13.07
C GLU A 106 -11.55 -32.54 -14.44
N ASN A 107 -12.44 -31.56 -14.64
CA ASN A 107 -12.46 -30.77 -15.87
C ASN A 107 -11.35 -29.70 -15.89
N ALA A 108 -10.98 -29.16 -14.72
CA ALA A 108 -9.94 -28.15 -14.60
C ALA A 108 -8.52 -28.71 -14.85
N LEU A 109 -8.28 -29.96 -14.46
CA LEU A 109 -6.98 -30.62 -14.64
C LEU A 109 -6.82 -31.31 -16.00
N GLY A 110 -7.82 -31.17 -16.89
CA GLY A 110 -7.86 -31.85 -18.19
C GLY A 110 -7.94 -33.36 -17.97
N GLY A 111 -9.16 -33.92 -17.92
CA GLY A 111 -9.54 -35.23 -17.34
C GLY A 111 -8.74 -36.50 -17.67
N ASP A 112 -7.61 -36.37 -18.35
CA ASP A 112 -6.50 -37.32 -18.48
C ASP A 112 -5.48 -37.29 -17.31
N ALA A 113 -5.44 -36.24 -16.46
CA ALA A 113 -4.52 -36.19 -15.32
C ALA A 113 -5.11 -36.82 -14.04
N ASP A 114 -4.48 -37.88 -13.52
CA ASP A 114 -4.79 -38.44 -12.21
C ASP A 114 -4.42 -37.45 -11.10
N VAL A 115 -5.43 -36.89 -10.41
CA VAL A 115 -5.26 -35.91 -9.33
C VAL A 115 -4.28 -36.40 -8.25
N GLU A 116 -4.33 -37.69 -7.93
CA GLU A 116 -3.42 -38.29 -6.94
C GLU A 116 -1.96 -38.27 -7.42
N SER A 117 -1.72 -38.45 -8.72
CA SER A 117 -0.37 -38.38 -9.31
C SER A 117 0.18 -36.96 -9.23
N VAL A 118 -0.61 -35.95 -9.57
CA VAL A 118 -0.21 -34.54 -9.52
C VAL A 118 0.11 -34.11 -8.08
N LEU A 119 -0.71 -34.52 -7.10
CA LEU A 119 -0.45 -34.24 -5.69
C LEU A 119 0.79 -34.97 -5.15
N ALA A 120 1.04 -36.20 -5.62
CA ALA A 120 2.26 -36.94 -5.26
C ALA A 120 3.52 -36.25 -5.81
N GLU A 121 3.50 -35.80 -7.07
CA GLU A 121 4.59 -35.08 -7.72
C GLU A 121 4.88 -33.74 -7.02
N ALA A 122 3.85 -32.95 -6.72
CA ALA A 122 4.00 -31.70 -5.99
C ALA A 122 4.67 -31.89 -4.59
N ARG A 123 4.32 -32.98 -3.90
CA ARG A 123 4.94 -33.37 -2.61
C ARG A 123 6.39 -33.82 -2.76
N GLU A 124 6.76 -34.40 -3.90
CA GLU A 124 8.14 -34.79 -4.20
C GLU A 124 9.02 -33.57 -4.50
N LEU A 125 8.57 -32.67 -5.37
CA LEU A 125 9.28 -31.41 -5.69
C LEU A 125 9.53 -30.55 -4.43
N THR A 126 8.58 -30.58 -3.49
CA THR A 126 8.74 -29.89 -2.19
C THR A 126 9.79 -30.56 -1.30
N ARG A 127 9.90 -31.89 -1.34
CA ARG A 127 10.94 -32.63 -0.60
C ARG A 127 12.32 -32.37 -1.21
N GLN A 128 12.44 -32.41 -2.54
CA GLN A 128 13.69 -32.13 -3.25
C GLN A 128 14.21 -30.72 -2.96
N ARG A 129 13.36 -29.69 -3.02
CA ARG A 129 13.76 -28.32 -2.65
C ARG A 129 14.21 -28.18 -1.20
N ARG A 130 13.65 -28.97 -0.28
CA ARG A 130 14.07 -28.96 1.13
C ARG A 130 15.43 -29.62 1.30
N THR A 131 15.71 -30.72 0.61
CA THR A 131 17.02 -31.38 0.69
C THR A 131 18.09 -30.53 0.03
N GLU A 132 17.84 -29.99 -1.17
CA GLU A 132 18.75 -29.10 -1.91
C GLU A 132 19.07 -27.80 -1.16
N GLY A 133 18.16 -27.32 -0.30
CA GLY A 133 18.36 -26.16 0.56
C GLY A 133 19.22 -26.43 1.81
N ASP A 134 19.34 -27.69 2.23
CA ASP A 134 20.11 -28.12 3.41
C ASP A 134 21.58 -28.40 3.05
N GLU A 135 21.87 -28.77 1.81
CA GLU A 135 23.23 -29.05 1.28
C GLU A 135 24.12 -27.80 1.17
N LYS A 136 23.59 -26.60 1.50
CA LYS A 136 24.33 -25.33 1.51
C LYS A 136 24.61 -24.79 2.92
N ARG A 137 24.33 -25.57 3.98
CA ARG A 137 24.56 -25.18 5.38
C ARG A 137 25.40 -26.20 6.13
N ASP A 138 26.48 -26.70 5.53
CA ASP A 138 27.52 -27.42 6.27
C ASP A 138 28.89 -26.93 5.81
N GLY A 139 29.39 -25.90 6.48
CA GLY A 139 30.66 -25.26 6.14
C GLY A 139 30.94 -23.98 6.92
N GLY A 140 31.29 -24.11 8.22
CA GLY A 140 32.04 -23.08 8.95
C GLY A 140 31.43 -22.63 10.27
N ALA A 141 31.78 -23.31 11.35
CA ALA A 141 31.88 -22.72 12.69
C ALA A 141 33.28 -22.08 12.87
N ASP A 142 33.42 -21.21 13.89
CA ASP A 142 34.59 -20.36 14.30
C ASP A 142 34.69 -19.03 13.51
N ASP A 143 34.67 -17.83 14.11
CA ASP A 143 35.38 -17.33 15.29
C ASP A 143 34.51 -16.42 16.23
N GLY A 144 34.90 -16.38 17.51
CA GLY A 144 34.22 -15.73 18.63
C GLY A 144 34.40 -14.20 18.82
N PRO A 145 34.14 -13.67 20.03
CA PRO A 145 33.71 -12.29 20.28
C PRO A 145 34.85 -11.28 20.49
N GLY A 146 34.64 -10.02 20.07
CA GLY A 146 35.36 -8.82 20.53
C GLY A 146 34.39 -7.64 20.54
N ASP A 147 34.01 -7.05 21.68
CA ASP A 147 34.78 -6.27 22.68
C ASP A 147 35.04 -4.81 22.26
N GLY A 148 34.42 -3.89 23.02
CA GLY A 148 34.73 -2.45 23.18
C GLY A 148 34.45 -1.53 21.97
N THR A 149 33.96 -0.29 22.07
CA THR A 149 33.83 0.70 23.16
C THR A 149 32.89 1.82 22.65
N ASP A 150 31.96 2.32 23.46
CA ASP A 150 31.99 3.68 24.04
C ASP A 150 31.39 4.81 23.17
N GLY A 151 30.50 5.59 23.78
CA GLY A 151 29.79 6.70 23.19
C GLY A 151 28.53 7.07 23.97
N GLY A 152 28.69 7.31 25.28
CA GLY A 152 27.60 7.80 26.13
C GLY A 152 27.12 9.18 25.69
N HIS A 153 25.83 9.32 25.41
CA HIS A 153 25.18 10.61 25.23
C HIS A 153 24.60 11.04 26.58
N THR A 154 25.27 12.00 27.23
CA THR A 154 24.75 12.73 28.39
C THR A 154 23.78 13.79 27.88
N ASP A 155 22.49 13.62 28.19
CA ASP A 155 21.48 14.67 28.07
C ASP A 155 21.57 15.53 29.34
N ASP A 156 22.38 16.59 29.26
CA ASP A 156 22.49 17.64 30.28
C ASP A 156 21.52 18.76 29.91
N GLY A 157 20.66 19.10 30.86
CA GLY A 157 19.42 19.84 30.65
C GLY A 157 19.53 21.31 30.27
N GLU A 158 18.42 21.83 29.74
CA GLU A 158 18.07 23.25 29.78
C GLU A 158 16.66 23.42 30.34
N ALA A 159 16.60 24.07 31.50
CA ALA A 159 15.39 24.47 32.19
C ALA A 159 14.96 25.84 31.66
N ASN A 160 13.77 25.92 31.07
CA ASN A 160 13.13 27.19 30.72
C ASN A 160 12.01 27.44 31.74
N ASP A 161 12.39 28.13 32.81
CA ASP A 161 11.51 28.85 33.72
C ASP A 161 10.90 30.03 32.97
N ASP A 162 9.65 29.91 32.53
CA ASP A 162 8.88 31.05 32.02
C ASP A 162 7.73 31.34 32.98
N THR A 163 8.08 32.20 33.93
CA THR A 163 7.20 32.85 34.89
C THR A 163 6.16 33.71 34.15
N THR A 164 4.89 33.27 34.09
CA THR A 164 3.78 34.17 33.72
C THR A 164 2.91 34.42 34.93
N GLY A 165 3.18 35.52 35.63
CA GLY A 165 2.24 36.18 36.51
C GLY A 165 1.83 37.50 35.89
N ASP A 166 0.55 37.66 35.54
CA ASP A 166 -0.11 38.97 35.49
C ASP A 166 -1.63 38.80 35.40
N GLY A 167 -2.37 39.65 36.12
CA GLY A 167 -3.79 39.90 35.85
C GLY A 167 -4.80 39.30 36.81
N GLY A 168 -4.83 39.77 38.06
CA GLY A 168 -6.07 39.73 38.84
C GLY A 168 -6.96 40.92 38.47
N GLU A 169 -8.26 40.71 38.30
CA GLU A 169 -9.27 41.74 38.51
C GLU A 169 -10.64 41.14 38.83
N SER A 170 -11.32 41.83 39.75
CA SER A 170 -12.47 41.45 40.56
C SER A 170 -13.81 41.87 39.97
N GLY A 171 -14.89 41.14 40.33
CA GLY A 171 -16.23 41.72 40.52
C GLY A 171 -17.34 41.25 39.57
N GLY A 172 -18.39 40.60 40.12
CA GLY A 172 -19.62 40.15 39.44
C GLY A 172 -20.62 41.28 39.10
N PRO A 173 -21.97 41.11 39.13
CA PRO A 173 -22.79 39.94 39.48
C PRO A 173 -23.95 39.58 38.48
N GLY A 174 -24.53 38.39 38.67
CA GLY A 174 -26.00 38.15 38.67
C GLY A 174 -26.80 38.04 37.36
N ASP A 175 -27.38 36.86 37.11
CA ASP A 175 -28.78 36.56 36.69
C ASP A 175 -28.86 35.01 36.57
N GLY A 176 -29.81 34.21 37.03
CA GLY A 176 -31.20 34.41 37.40
C GLY A 176 -32.03 33.30 36.73
N GLY A 177 -32.59 32.35 37.49
CA GLY A 177 -33.60 31.34 37.06
C GLY A 177 -33.06 30.20 36.17
N ASP A 178 -33.59 28.98 36.13
CA ASP A 178 -34.86 28.44 36.61
C ASP A 178 -34.70 26.91 36.70
N ALA A 179 -35.42 26.27 37.61
CA ALA A 179 -35.51 24.83 37.76
C ALA A 179 -36.78 24.34 37.04
N ASP A 180 -36.72 23.19 36.34
CA ASP A 180 -37.86 22.30 36.05
C ASP A 180 -37.30 21.00 35.43
N ASP A 181 -37.27 19.89 36.17
CA ASP A 181 -38.27 18.81 36.26
C ASP A 181 -38.33 17.87 35.04
N GLY A 182 -38.24 16.57 35.31
CA GLY A 182 -38.26 15.52 34.30
C GLY A 182 -38.00 14.15 34.92
N THR A 183 -38.95 13.67 35.72
CA THR A 183 -39.14 12.24 36.04
C THR A 183 -40.46 11.77 35.43
#